data_AF-R7TVV1-F1
#
_entry.id   AF-R7TVV1-F1
#
_cell.length_a   1.000
_cell.length_b   1.000
_cell.length_c   1.000
_cell.angle_alpha   90.00
_cell.angle_beta   90.00
_cell.angle_gamma   90.00
#
_symmetry.space_group_name_H-M   'P 1'
#
loop_
_entity.id
_entity.type
_entity.pdbx_description
1 polymer ?
#
loop_
_entity_poly.entity_id
_entity_poly.type
_entity_poly.pdbx_seq_one_letter_code
_entity_poly.pdbx_strand_id
1 'polypeptide(L)'
;MGWCHRSQFEWQVRQALLSVDNIQLKARAKVIGLMVAGEGNRVEGVHYQSSADKDGIKTLPANLIIDASGRGTHTPKWLSEANIASVKEDEVRTQISYTTRRFRLPETLIDSLDWKVLAIYPEPPHVKRGGMIYPLGNGEWMTTLVGFNGEIAPTEMEGYMDYAQSLPQPELYEILKQSTPIDEPLSYRIPGSLWRRYDHIKQWPGNFLVIGDAVCSFNPIYGQGITMALKDLQKLKTLLEQKEIDFAPATMAHLQKQI
;
A
#
# COMPACT_ATOMS: atom_id res chain seq x y z
N MET A 1 17.46 -7.90 11.82
CA MET A 1 16.36 -7.46 10.95
C MET A 1 16.83 -6.19 10.26
N GLY A 2 17.00 -6.22 8.95
CA GLY A 2 17.51 -5.06 8.19
C GLY A 2 16.37 -4.14 7.79
N TRP A 3 16.65 -2.84 7.76
CA TRP A 3 15.77 -1.85 7.16
C TRP A 3 16.03 -1.83 5.66
N CYS A 4 14.99 -1.64 4.85
CA CYS A 4 15.14 -1.52 3.41
C CYS A 4 14.12 -0.53 2.86
N HIS A 5 14.49 0.12 1.76
CA HIS A 5 13.55 0.93 1.02
C HIS A 5 12.47 0.05 0.40
N ARG A 6 11.21 0.53 0.40
CA ARG A 6 10.10 -0.19 -0.25
C ARG A 6 10.42 -0.51 -1.71
N SER A 7 11.04 0.43 -2.44
CA SER A 7 11.46 0.23 -3.83
C SER A 7 12.49 -0.89 -3.98
N GLN A 8 13.44 -1.01 -3.05
CA GLN A 8 14.44 -2.08 -3.04
C GLN A 8 13.79 -3.42 -2.71
N PHE A 9 12.90 -3.47 -1.72
CA PHE A 9 12.13 -4.66 -1.38
C PHE A 9 11.32 -5.16 -2.58
N GLU A 10 10.51 -4.29 -3.19
CA GLU A 10 9.70 -4.63 -4.36
C GLU A 10 10.55 -5.04 -5.56
N TRP A 11 11.71 -4.39 -5.76
CA TRP A 11 12.65 -4.77 -6.81
C TRP A 11 13.20 -6.18 -6.57
N GLN A 12 13.60 -6.52 -5.34
CA GLN A 12 14.08 -7.87 -5.00
C GLN A 12 12.99 -8.92 -5.20
N VAL A 13 11.76 -8.66 -4.74
CA VAL A 13 10.61 -9.55 -4.99
C VAL A 13 10.40 -9.72 -6.49
N ARG A 14 10.45 -8.64 -7.27
CA ARG A 14 10.33 -8.70 -8.73
C ARG A 14 11.43 -9.55 -9.36
N GLN A 15 12.69 -9.41 -8.95
CA GLN A 15 13.78 -10.24 -9.49
C GLN A 15 13.57 -11.71 -9.16
N ALA A 16 13.17 -12.03 -7.94
CA ALA A 16 12.85 -13.40 -7.55
C ALA A 16 11.70 -13.98 -8.41
N LEU A 17 10.63 -13.22 -8.63
CA LEU A 17 9.52 -13.65 -9.49
C LEU A 17 9.96 -13.87 -10.95
N LEU A 18 10.81 -12.99 -11.49
CA LEU A 18 11.31 -13.11 -12.87
C LEU A 18 12.30 -14.27 -13.06
N SER A 19 12.82 -14.85 -11.98
CA SER A 19 13.64 -16.06 -12.04
C SER A 19 12.84 -17.36 -12.15
N VAL A 20 11.51 -17.28 -12.07
CA VAL A 20 10.61 -18.45 -12.15
C VAL A 20 10.06 -18.55 -13.58
N ASP A 21 10.38 -19.65 -14.28
CA ASP A 21 10.15 -19.80 -15.72
C ASP A 21 8.67 -19.69 -16.16
N ASN A 22 7.72 -20.05 -15.29
CA ASN A 22 6.29 -19.99 -15.60
C ASN A 22 5.62 -18.66 -15.21
N ILE A 23 6.40 -17.65 -14.79
CA ILE A 23 5.89 -16.31 -14.48
C ILE A 23 6.23 -15.35 -15.62
N GLN A 24 5.20 -14.71 -16.18
CA GLN A 24 5.34 -13.69 -17.20
C GLN A 24 4.94 -12.33 -16.66
N LEU A 25 5.76 -11.32 -16.95
CA LEU A 25 5.49 -9.95 -16.52
C LEU A 25 5.23 -9.04 -17.72
N LYS A 26 4.01 -8.51 -17.78
CA LYS A 26 3.65 -7.49 -18.77
C LYS A 26 3.74 -6.08 -18.15
N ALA A 27 4.90 -5.47 -18.28
CA ALA A 27 5.15 -4.12 -17.75
C ALA A 27 4.45 -3.04 -18.60
N ARG A 28 4.19 -1.87 -17.98
CA ARG A 28 3.54 -0.72 -18.63
C ARG A 28 2.17 -1.05 -19.26
N ALA A 29 1.50 -2.07 -18.70
CA ALA A 29 0.16 -2.48 -19.06
C ALA A 29 -0.80 -2.09 -17.93
N LYS A 30 -1.76 -1.21 -18.24
CA LYS A 30 -2.81 -0.76 -17.32
C LYS A 30 -4.09 -1.53 -17.62
N VAL A 31 -4.58 -2.31 -16.65
CA VAL A 31 -5.92 -2.90 -16.72
C VAL A 31 -6.96 -1.77 -16.63
N ILE A 32 -7.94 -1.81 -17.52
CA ILE A 32 -8.99 -0.79 -17.64
C ILE A 32 -10.41 -1.35 -17.51
N GLY A 33 -10.58 -2.68 -17.52
CA GLY A 33 -11.87 -3.32 -17.34
C GLY A 33 -11.77 -4.82 -17.17
N LEU A 34 -12.86 -5.43 -16.69
CA LEU A 34 -13.02 -6.88 -16.59
C LEU A 34 -13.76 -7.41 -17.83
N MET A 35 -13.37 -8.58 -18.31
CA MET A 35 -14.14 -9.33 -19.29
C MET A 35 -15.15 -10.20 -18.52
N VAL A 36 -16.37 -9.71 -18.41
CA VAL A 36 -17.43 -10.39 -17.64
C VAL A 36 -18.31 -11.19 -18.59
N ALA A 37 -18.48 -12.48 -18.32
CA ALA A 37 -19.36 -13.38 -19.07
C ALA A 37 -20.70 -13.59 -18.36
N GLY A 38 -21.68 -14.06 -19.15
CA GLY A 38 -22.98 -14.57 -18.71
C GLY A 38 -23.64 -13.80 -17.58
N GLU A 39 -24.43 -12.76 -17.87
CA GLU A 39 -25.18 -11.95 -16.88
C GLU A 39 -24.40 -11.52 -15.61
N GLY A 40 -23.06 -11.52 -15.61
CA GLY A 40 -22.26 -11.16 -14.43
C GLY A 40 -21.75 -12.32 -13.58
N ASN A 41 -21.93 -13.58 -14.01
CA ASN A 41 -21.63 -14.73 -13.18
C ASN A 41 -20.14 -15.11 -13.12
N ARG A 42 -19.30 -14.64 -14.06
CA ARG A 42 -17.90 -15.07 -14.17
C ARG A 42 -17.04 -14.00 -14.85
N VAL A 43 -15.81 -13.85 -14.38
CA VAL A 43 -14.77 -13.07 -15.06
C VAL A 43 -13.88 -13.99 -15.90
N GLU A 44 -13.75 -13.70 -17.19
CA GLU A 44 -12.98 -14.53 -18.13
C GLU A 44 -11.62 -13.93 -18.49
N GLY A 45 -11.34 -12.73 -18.02
CA GLY A 45 -10.10 -12.02 -18.33
C GLY A 45 -10.20 -10.54 -18.04
N VAL A 46 -9.26 -9.79 -18.61
CA VAL A 46 -9.17 -8.34 -18.45
C VAL A 46 -8.98 -7.62 -19.78
N HIS A 47 -9.52 -6.41 -19.84
CA HIS A 47 -9.16 -5.40 -20.83
C HIS A 47 -7.99 -4.58 -20.31
N TYR A 48 -6.94 -4.38 -21.11
CA TYR A 48 -5.79 -3.55 -20.73
C TYR A 48 -5.29 -2.70 -21.89
N GLN A 49 -4.59 -1.62 -21.55
CA GLN A 49 -3.86 -0.77 -22.48
C GLN A 49 -2.37 -0.84 -22.16
N SER A 50 -1.53 -0.84 -23.18
CA SER A 50 -0.08 -1.00 -23.06
C SER A 50 0.61 0.14 -23.80
N SER A 51 1.57 0.81 -23.16
CA SER A 51 2.31 1.90 -23.84
C SER A 51 3.19 1.40 -24.99
N ALA A 52 3.51 0.11 -25.03
CA ALA A 52 4.31 -0.50 -26.09
C ALA A 52 3.48 -0.75 -27.35
N ASP A 53 2.15 -0.83 -27.22
CA ASP A 53 1.23 -1.13 -28.29
C ASP A 53 0.54 0.17 -28.70
N LYS A 54 0.89 0.72 -29.88
CA LYS A 54 0.27 1.95 -30.41
C LYS A 54 -1.24 1.79 -30.66
N ASP A 55 -1.74 0.56 -30.71
CA ASP A 55 -3.12 0.23 -31.01
C ASP A 55 -3.91 -0.26 -29.80
N GLY A 56 -4.77 0.63 -29.29
CA GLY A 56 -6.07 0.30 -28.70
C GLY A 56 -6.11 -0.56 -27.43
N ILE A 57 -7.33 -0.91 -27.05
CA ILE A 57 -7.64 -1.78 -25.91
C ILE A 57 -7.36 -3.23 -26.31
N LYS A 58 -6.59 -3.95 -25.49
CA LYS A 58 -6.28 -5.38 -25.66
C LYS A 58 -7.06 -6.22 -24.64
N THR A 59 -7.18 -7.51 -24.91
CA THR A 59 -7.76 -8.50 -24.00
C THR A 59 -6.70 -9.50 -23.53
N LEU A 60 -6.85 -10.00 -22.31
CA LEU A 60 -6.07 -11.09 -21.76
C LEU A 60 -7.02 -12.08 -21.04
N PRO A 61 -7.34 -13.24 -21.64
CA PRO A 61 -8.16 -14.24 -20.99
C PRO A 61 -7.40 -14.94 -19.86
N ALA A 62 -8.11 -15.33 -18.81
CA ALA A 62 -7.53 -16.05 -17.67
C ALA A 62 -8.59 -16.91 -16.95
N ASN A 63 -8.13 -17.99 -16.31
CA ASN A 63 -9.00 -18.84 -15.48
C ASN A 63 -9.20 -18.29 -14.05
N LEU A 64 -8.29 -17.44 -13.58
CA LEU A 64 -8.38 -16.74 -12.30
C LEU A 64 -7.77 -15.34 -12.47
N ILE A 65 -8.49 -14.34 -11.98
CA ILE A 65 -8.10 -12.94 -12.01
C ILE A 65 -8.04 -12.46 -10.56
N ILE A 66 -6.91 -11.85 -10.18
CA ILE A 66 -6.70 -11.33 -8.83
C ILE A 66 -6.37 -9.84 -8.95
N ASP A 67 -7.22 -9.00 -8.38
CA ASP A 67 -6.94 -7.59 -8.22
C ASP A 67 -6.05 -7.34 -7.00
N ALA A 68 -4.77 -7.09 -7.28
CA ALA A 68 -3.76 -6.67 -6.31
C ALA A 68 -3.26 -5.24 -6.59
N SER A 69 -4.09 -4.39 -7.22
CA SER A 69 -3.73 -3.01 -7.62
C SER A 69 -3.67 -2.02 -6.44
N GLY A 70 -3.97 -2.49 -5.24
CA GLY A 70 -3.90 -1.72 -4.00
C GLY A 70 -4.95 -0.62 -3.93
N ARG A 71 -4.61 0.48 -3.24
CA ARG A 71 -5.57 1.55 -2.92
C ARG A 71 -6.25 2.17 -4.15
N GLY A 72 -5.54 2.19 -5.28
CA GLY A 72 -6.00 2.71 -6.57
C GLY A 72 -6.84 1.73 -7.39
N THR A 73 -7.40 0.68 -6.79
CA THR A 73 -8.29 -0.27 -7.47
C THR A 73 -9.49 0.41 -8.11
N HIS A 74 -9.88 -0.11 -9.28
CA HIS A 74 -11.10 0.25 -10.00
C HIS A 74 -12.20 -0.82 -9.86
N THR A 75 -11.97 -1.87 -9.07
CA THR A 75 -12.89 -3.00 -8.94
C THR A 75 -14.30 -2.60 -8.51
N PRO A 76 -14.52 -1.69 -7.53
CA PRO A 76 -15.87 -1.24 -7.20
C PRO A 76 -16.64 -0.68 -8.39
N LYS A 77 -15.94 0.10 -9.22
CA LYS A 77 -16.49 0.67 -10.44
C LYS A 77 -16.82 -0.42 -11.45
N TRP A 78 -15.89 -1.34 -11.71
CA TRP A 78 -16.08 -2.42 -12.68
C TRP A 78 -17.23 -3.37 -12.30
N LEU A 79 -17.38 -3.71 -11.01
CA LEU A 79 -18.50 -4.54 -10.54
C LEU A 79 -19.85 -3.82 -10.70
N SER A 80 -19.89 -2.50 -10.47
CA SER A 80 -21.08 -1.70 -10.67
C SER A 80 -21.45 -1.56 -12.15
N GLU A 81 -20.47 -1.27 -13.03
CA GLU A 81 -20.67 -1.13 -14.47
C GLU A 81 -21.12 -2.45 -15.12
N ALA A 82 -20.69 -3.59 -14.57
CA ALA A 82 -21.11 -4.92 -14.99
C ALA A 82 -22.46 -5.35 -14.38
N ASN A 83 -23.14 -4.49 -13.61
CA ASN A 83 -24.38 -4.80 -12.88
C ASN A 83 -24.27 -6.00 -11.92
N ILE A 84 -23.07 -6.31 -11.43
CA ILE A 84 -22.84 -7.42 -10.50
C ILE A 84 -23.16 -6.98 -9.06
N ALA A 85 -22.55 -5.88 -8.62
CA ALA A 85 -22.71 -5.40 -7.25
C ALA A 85 -22.34 -3.93 -7.09
N SER A 86 -23.01 -3.26 -6.16
CA SER A 86 -22.58 -1.99 -5.60
C SER A 86 -21.80 -2.25 -4.31
N VAL A 87 -20.54 -1.83 -4.27
CA VAL A 87 -19.63 -2.06 -3.14
C VAL A 87 -19.79 -0.93 -2.13
N LYS A 88 -20.17 -1.25 -0.90
CA LYS A 88 -20.17 -0.27 0.20
C LYS A 88 -18.74 -0.01 0.65
N GLU A 89 -18.46 1.22 1.04
CA GLU A 89 -17.17 1.64 1.55
C GLU A 89 -17.33 2.19 2.97
N ASP A 90 -16.55 1.66 3.91
CA ASP A 90 -16.40 2.22 5.25
C ASP A 90 -15.09 3.01 5.28
N GLU A 91 -15.19 4.32 5.54
CA GLU A 91 -14.04 5.22 5.51
C GLU A 91 -13.84 5.89 6.88
N VAL A 92 -12.60 5.84 7.38
CA VAL A 92 -12.15 6.65 8.51
C VAL A 92 -11.20 7.72 7.99
N ARG A 93 -11.70 8.95 7.88
CA ARG A 93 -10.94 10.10 7.37
C ARG A 93 -10.03 10.66 8.43
N THR A 94 -8.73 10.63 8.17
CA THR A 94 -7.68 11.14 9.07
C THR A 94 -6.86 12.27 8.45
N GLN A 95 -6.93 12.43 7.12
CA GLN A 95 -6.21 13.46 6.36
C GLN A 95 -4.73 13.53 6.74
N ILE A 96 -4.07 12.38 6.64
CA ILE A 96 -2.67 12.24 7.06
C ILE A 96 -1.78 12.85 5.99
N SER A 97 -0.76 13.57 6.44
CA SER A 97 0.34 14.01 5.62
C SER A 97 1.65 13.42 6.14
N TYR A 98 2.55 13.12 5.21
CA TYR A 98 3.94 12.79 5.49
C TYR A 98 4.82 13.77 4.77
N THR A 99 5.83 14.29 5.45
CA THR A 99 6.96 14.97 4.82
C THR A 99 8.22 14.24 5.27
N THR A 100 8.85 13.54 4.34
CA THR A 100 9.96 12.64 4.60
C THR A 100 11.24 13.19 4.02
N ARG A 101 12.34 13.07 4.75
CA ARG A 101 13.68 13.47 4.31
C ARG A 101 14.72 12.50 4.86
N ARG A 102 15.80 12.29 4.13
CA ARG A 102 16.94 11.50 4.59
C ARG A 102 18.03 12.38 5.18
N PHE A 103 18.68 11.82 6.19
CA PHE A 103 19.75 12.45 6.93
C PHE A 103 20.93 11.50 7.08
N ARG A 104 22.13 12.06 7.15
CA ARG A 104 23.32 11.38 7.64
C ARG A 104 23.57 11.83 9.07
N LEU A 105 23.65 10.86 9.98
CA LEU A 105 23.97 11.10 11.39
C LEU A 105 25.47 10.87 11.62
N PRO A 106 26.13 11.67 12.49
CA PRO A 106 27.48 11.39 12.93
C PRO A 106 27.58 10.03 13.64
N GLU A 107 28.66 9.28 13.44
CA GLU A 107 28.86 7.97 14.08
C GLU A 107 28.78 8.04 15.61
N THR A 108 29.39 9.08 16.21
CA THR A 108 29.33 9.32 17.65
C THR A 108 27.91 9.52 18.18
N LEU A 109 27.01 10.09 17.37
CA LEU A 109 25.61 10.24 17.72
C LEU A 109 24.91 8.89 17.63
N ILE A 110 25.14 8.13 16.55
CA ILE A 110 24.57 6.79 16.36
C ILE A 110 24.95 5.86 17.52
N ASP A 111 26.22 5.85 17.92
CA ASP A 111 26.73 5.01 19.01
C ASP A 111 26.15 5.39 20.38
N SER A 112 25.65 6.62 20.53
CA SER A 112 25.02 7.11 21.76
C SER A 112 23.53 6.77 21.89
N LEU A 113 22.89 6.32 20.81
CA LEU A 113 21.46 5.98 20.82
C LEU A 113 21.23 4.63 21.53
N ASP A 114 20.35 4.62 22.53
CA ASP A 114 19.90 3.40 23.23
C ASP A 114 18.68 2.74 22.54
N TRP A 115 18.24 3.28 21.40
CA TRP A 115 17.13 2.80 20.60
C TRP A 115 17.49 2.71 19.10
N LYS A 116 16.66 1.97 18.35
CA LYS A 116 16.84 1.78 16.90
C LYS A 116 15.83 2.56 16.06
N VAL A 117 14.70 2.91 16.64
CA VAL A 117 13.66 3.74 16.03
C VAL A 117 13.12 4.65 17.11
N LEU A 118 12.96 5.92 16.78
CA LEU A 118 12.18 6.85 17.57
C LEU A 118 10.89 7.14 16.80
N ALA A 119 9.75 7.01 17.47
CA ALA A 119 8.43 7.31 16.91
C ALA A 119 7.62 8.14 17.93
N ILE A 120 7.27 9.34 17.53
CA ILE A 120 6.43 10.28 18.27
C ILE A 120 5.04 10.22 17.63
N TYR A 121 4.13 9.50 18.29
CA TYR A 121 2.75 9.36 17.83
C TYR A 121 1.94 10.62 18.15
N PRO A 122 1.11 11.10 17.21
CA PRO A 122 0.10 12.10 17.51
C PRO A 122 -1.02 11.49 18.35
N GLU A 123 -1.73 12.35 19.09
CA GLU A 123 -2.92 12.03 19.88
C GLU A 123 -4.11 12.92 19.44
N PRO A 124 -4.75 12.64 18.28
CA PRO A 124 -5.87 13.45 17.81
C PRO A 124 -7.08 13.37 18.76
N PRO A 125 -7.86 14.47 18.91
CA PRO A 125 -7.73 15.73 18.19
C PRO A 125 -6.71 16.71 18.81
N HIS A 126 -6.13 16.38 19.97
CA HIS A 126 -5.34 17.30 20.80
C HIS A 126 -3.92 17.53 20.28
N VAL A 127 -3.23 16.46 19.89
CA VAL A 127 -1.89 16.49 19.30
C VAL A 127 -2.00 15.97 17.87
N LYS A 128 -1.78 16.86 16.89
CA LYS A 128 -1.95 16.55 15.46
C LYS A 128 -0.63 16.30 14.73
N ARG A 129 0.50 16.52 15.41
CA ARG A 129 1.85 16.42 14.84
C ARG A 129 2.57 15.24 15.46
N GLY A 130 3.28 14.50 14.63
CA GLY A 130 4.13 13.39 15.04
C GLY A 130 5.37 13.32 14.15
N GLY A 131 6.21 12.35 14.44
CA GLY A 131 7.42 12.15 13.66
C GLY A 131 8.05 10.80 13.93
N MET A 132 8.86 10.32 13.02
CA MET A 132 9.64 9.11 13.22
C MET A 132 11.00 9.23 12.56
N ILE A 133 12.02 8.58 13.13
CA ILE A 133 13.36 8.45 12.55
C ILE A 133 13.86 7.01 12.72
N TYR A 134 14.41 6.44 11.66
CA TYR A 134 14.89 5.05 11.62
C TYR A 134 16.03 4.87 10.61
N PRO A 135 16.94 3.91 10.82
CA PRO A 135 18.13 3.78 10.00
C PRO A 135 17.81 3.09 8.67
N LEU A 136 18.55 3.45 7.63
CA LEU A 136 18.55 2.78 6.32
C LEU A 136 19.81 1.94 6.09
N GLY A 137 20.80 2.08 6.98
CA GLY A 137 22.13 1.48 6.86
C GLY A 137 23.18 2.51 6.41
N ASN A 138 24.47 2.17 6.57
CA ASN A 138 25.60 3.02 6.15
C ASN A 138 25.56 4.47 6.68
N GLY A 139 25.08 4.67 7.90
CA GLY A 139 24.95 6.00 8.52
C GLY A 139 23.80 6.87 7.98
N GLU A 140 22.99 6.36 7.06
CA GLU A 140 21.80 7.03 6.55
C GLU A 140 20.57 6.69 7.39
N TRP A 141 19.75 7.70 7.63
CA TRP A 141 18.51 7.61 8.39
C TRP A 141 17.40 8.31 7.63
N MET A 142 16.18 7.78 7.76
CA MET A 142 14.98 8.38 7.18
C MET A 142 14.15 8.99 8.30
N THR A 143 13.79 10.25 8.13
CA THR A 143 12.90 10.97 9.05
C THR A 143 11.61 11.34 8.34
N THR A 144 10.48 11.00 8.94
CA THR A 144 9.15 11.34 8.44
C THR A 144 8.42 12.15 9.49
N LEU A 145 8.07 13.39 9.16
CA LEU A 145 7.15 14.21 9.94
C LEU A 145 5.73 13.89 9.52
N VAL A 146 4.85 13.73 10.50
CA VAL A 146 3.47 13.27 10.33
C VAL A 146 2.51 14.36 10.78
N GLY A 147 1.55 14.69 9.93
CA GLY A 147 0.44 15.58 10.28
C GLY A 147 -0.90 14.88 10.18
N PHE A 148 -1.81 15.18 11.10
CA PHE A 148 -3.21 14.74 11.12
C PHE A 148 -4.16 15.91 10.97
N ASN A 149 -5.40 15.62 10.53
CA ASN A 149 -6.48 16.61 10.40
C ASN A 149 -6.05 17.85 9.60
N GLY A 150 -5.28 17.64 8.53
CA GLY A 150 -4.83 18.71 7.62
C GLY A 150 -3.53 19.41 8.01
N GLU A 151 -2.89 19.06 9.13
CA GLU A 151 -1.52 19.51 9.42
C GLU A 151 -0.56 18.97 8.36
N ILE A 152 0.40 19.80 7.93
CA ILE A 152 1.42 19.43 6.93
C ILE A 152 2.74 20.09 7.32
N ALA A 153 3.78 19.27 7.47
CA ALA A 153 5.13 19.79 7.64
C ALA A 153 5.64 20.38 6.32
N PRO A 154 6.18 21.61 6.32
CA PRO A 154 6.80 22.20 5.13
C PRO A 154 7.94 21.34 4.59
N THR A 155 8.14 21.39 3.28
CA THR A 155 9.29 20.77 2.61
C THR A 155 10.58 21.55 2.91
N GLU A 156 10.49 22.87 2.99
CA GLU A 156 11.67 23.71 3.14
C GLU A 156 12.33 23.51 4.51
N MET A 157 13.67 23.47 4.52
CA MET A 157 14.43 22.99 5.67
C MET A 157 14.11 23.74 6.97
N GLU A 158 14.00 25.07 6.91
CA GLU A 158 13.64 25.89 8.06
C GLU A 158 12.27 25.48 8.63
N GLY A 159 11.24 25.43 7.78
CA GLY A 159 9.90 25.01 8.20
C GLY A 159 9.82 23.53 8.61
N TYR A 160 10.64 22.66 8.03
CA TYR A 160 10.76 21.26 8.43
C TYR A 160 11.32 21.14 9.86
N MET A 161 12.38 21.90 10.16
CA MET A 161 13.01 21.94 11.48
C MET A 161 12.10 22.58 12.53
N ASP A 162 11.40 23.67 12.18
CA ASP A 162 10.40 24.30 13.05
C ASP A 162 9.26 23.33 13.39
N TYR A 163 8.81 22.56 12.40
CA TYR A 163 7.80 21.53 12.61
C TYR A 163 8.30 20.42 13.54
N ALA A 164 9.53 19.94 13.32
CA ALA A 164 10.17 18.95 14.19
C ALA A 164 10.33 19.47 15.64
N GLN A 165 10.68 20.75 15.81
CA GLN A 165 10.78 21.40 17.11
C GLN A 165 9.42 21.50 17.83
N SER A 166 8.34 21.66 17.05
CA SER A 166 6.97 21.76 17.60
C SER A 166 6.38 20.42 18.06
N LEU A 167 7.09 19.31 17.88
CA LEU A 167 6.64 18.01 18.35
C LEU A 167 6.62 17.98 19.89
N PRO A 168 5.74 17.16 20.50
CA PRO A 168 5.62 17.07 21.96
C PRO A 168 6.88 16.53 22.66
N GLN A 169 7.82 15.97 21.90
CA GLN A 169 9.05 15.33 22.35
C GLN A 169 10.24 15.96 21.60
N PRO A 170 11.23 16.54 22.29
CA PRO A 170 12.33 17.29 21.67
C PRO A 170 13.36 16.39 20.97
N GLU A 171 13.42 15.10 21.30
CA GLU A 171 14.48 14.17 20.91
C GLU A 171 14.70 14.11 19.40
N LEU A 172 13.60 14.13 18.63
CA LEU A 172 13.70 14.12 17.17
C LEU A 172 14.42 15.39 16.66
N TYR A 173 14.02 16.55 17.14
CA TYR A 173 14.63 17.83 16.76
C TYR A 173 16.11 17.89 17.19
N GLU A 174 16.45 17.44 18.39
CA GLU A 174 17.83 17.42 18.91
C GLU A 174 18.77 16.56 18.05
N ILE A 175 18.25 15.45 17.52
CA ILE A 175 19.00 14.58 16.60
C ILE A 175 19.15 15.24 15.24
N LEU A 176 18.07 15.79 14.71
CA LEU A 176 18.09 16.45 13.39
C LEU A 176 19.05 17.64 13.35
N LYS A 177 19.16 18.43 14.43
CA LYS A 177 20.12 19.54 14.55
C LYS A 177 21.58 19.12 14.34
N GLN A 178 21.91 17.89 14.71
CA GLN A 178 23.26 17.33 14.60
C GLN A 178 23.45 16.53 13.31
N SER A 179 22.43 16.46 12.47
CA SER A 179 22.37 15.62 11.28
C SER A 179 22.48 16.44 10.00
N THR A 180 23.02 15.85 8.93
CA THR A 180 23.13 16.52 7.63
C THR A 180 22.06 15.97 6.67
N PRO A 181 21.20 16.80 6.06
CA PRO A 181 20.29 16.32 5.02
C PRO A 181 21.06 15.80 3.81
N ILE A 182 20.61 14.70 3.21
CA ILE A 182 21.28 14.10 2.03
C ILE A 182 20.38 13.99 0.80
N ASP A 183 19.13 14.45 0.90
CA ASP A 183 18.21 14.54 -0.23
C ASP A 183 17.18 15.67 -0.08
N GLU A 184 16.38 15.79 -1.13
CA GLU A 184 15.18 16.63 -1.15
C GLU A 184 14.02 15.94 -0.44
N PRO A 185 13.19 16.70 0.28
CA PRO A 185 12.03 16.16 0.98
C PRO A 185 10.97 15.64 -0.01
N LEU A 186 10.28 14.58 0.39
CA LEU A 186 9.11 14.06 -0.32
C LEU A 186 7.87 14.22 0.56
N SER A 187 6.81 14.81 0.00
CA SER A 187 5.52 14.92 0.67
C SER A 187 4.49 13.99 0.06
N TYR A 188 3.68 13.37 0.91
CA TYR A 188 2.60 12.48 0.50
C TYR A 188 1.39 12.64 1.40
N ARG A 189 0.19 12.46 0.83
CA ARG A 189 -1.09 12.61 1.56
C ARG A 189 -1.93 11.35 1.44
N ILE A 190 -2.58 11.00 2.53
CA ILE A 190 -3.42 9.83 2.65
C ILE A 190 -4.75 10.25 3.25
N PRO A 191 -5.87 10.12 2.51
CA PRO A 191 -7.18 10.57 2.99
C PRO A 191 -7.59 9.92 4.31
N GLY A 192 -7.29 8.63 4.46
CA GLY A 192 -7.70 7.86 5.61
C GLY A 192 -7.52 6.36 5.42
N SER A 193 -8.18 5.60 6.29
CA SER A 193 -8.37 4.16 6.11
C SER A 193 -9.65 3.92 5.35
N LEU A 194 -9.64 2.97 4.42
CA LEU A 194 -10.78 2.65 3.57
C LEU A 194 -10.94 1.14 3.52
N TRP A 195 -12.10 0.65 3.92
CA TRP A 195 -12.48 -0.75 3.78
C TRP A 195 -13.62 -0.88 2.78
N ARG A 196 -13.34 -1.57 1.69
CA ARG A 196 -14.34 -1.92 0.68
C ARG A 196 -15.03 -3.21 1.13
N ARG A 197 -16.32 -3.10 1.44
CA ARG A 197 -17.13 -4.14 2.07
C ARG A 197 -17.56 -5.22 1.08
N TYR A 198 -16.58 -5.84 0.42
CA TYR A 198 -16.80 -6.99 -0.46
C TYR A 198 -17.43 -8.17 0.30
N ASP A 199 -17.20 -8.25 1.60
CA ASP A 199 -17.80 -9.24 2.51
C ASP A 199 -19.34 -9.19 2.55
N HIS A 200 -19.94 -8.04 2.21
CA HIS A 200 -21.39 -7.86 2.14
C HIS A 200 -22.01 -8.25 0.79
N ILE A 201 -21.19 -8.60 -0.22
CA ILE A 201 -21.66 -8.91 -1.56
C ILE A 201 -22.13 -10.37 -1.60
N LYS A 202 -23.40 -10.57 -2.00
CA LYS A 202 -24.01 -11.91 -2.11
C LYS A 202 -23.70 -12.59 -3.43
N GLN A 203 -23.75 -11.82 -4.52
CA GLN A 203 -23.47 -12.29 -5.88
C GLN A 203 -22.07 -11.84 -6.25
N TRP A 204 -21.12 -12.75 -6.14
CA TRP A 204 -19.73 -12.52 -6.53
C TRP A 204 -19.42 -13.35 -7.77
N PRO A 205 -18.70 -12.80 -8.77
CA PRO A 205 -18.43 -13.55 -9.98
C PRO A 205 -17.42 -14.66 -9.70
N GLY A 206 -17.55 -15.78 -10.41
CA GLY A 206 -16.51 -16.79 -10.47
C GLY A 206 -15.21 -16.22 -11.06
N ASN A 207 -14.10 -16.91 -10.81
CA ASN A 207 -12.77 -16.60 -11.34
C ASN A 207 -12.18 -15.24 -10.94
N PHE A 208 -12.71 -14.56 -9.91
CA PHE A 208 -12.25 -13.22 -9.54
C PHE A 208 -12.06 -13.07 -8.03
N LEU A 209 -10.99 -12.39 -7.62
CA LEU A 209 -10.67 -12.07 -6.23
C LEU A 209 -10.00 -10.70 -6.13
N VAL A 210 -10.10 -10.07 -4.97
CA VAL A 210 -9.46 -8.80 -4.62
C VAL A 210 -8.66 -9.00 -3.34
N ILE A 211 -7.42 -8.48 -3.28
CA ILE A 211 -6.51 -8.65 -2.13
C ILE A 211 -5.79 -7.36 -1.73
N GLY A 212 -5.25 -7.33 -0.51
CA GLY A 212 -4.41 -6.25 0.00
C GLY A 212 -5.17 -4.92 0.11
N ASP A 213 -4.46 -3.82 -0.18
CA ASP A 213 -5.04 -2.46 -0.12
C ASP A 213 -6.23 -2.23 -1.07
N ALA A 214 -6.47 -3.14 -2.03
CA ALA A 214 -7.68 -3.10 -2.85
C ALA A 214 -8.93 -3.50 -2.04
N VAL A 215 -8.78 -4.37 -1.04
CA VAL A 215 -9.84 -4.71 -0.06
C VAL A 215 -9.89 -3.69 1.07
N CYS A 216 -8.78 -3.53 1.79
CA CYS A 216 -8.72 -2.65 2.95
C CYS A 216 -7.37 -1.95 3.00
N SER A 217 -7.38 -0.62 2.88
CA SER A 217 -6.20 0.23 3.03
C SER A 217 -6.19 0.88 4.40
N PHE A 218 -5.08 0.73 5.12
CA PHE A 218 -4.97 1.16 6.52
C PHE A 218 -4.24 2.50 6.65
N ASN A 219 -4.45 3.15 7.80
CA ASN A 219 -3.59 4.21 8.27
C ASN A 219 -2.14 3.68 8.41
N PRO A 220 -1.16 4.22 7.66
CA PRO A 220 0.19 3.66 7.62
C PRO A 220 0.98 3.89 8.90
N ILE A 221 0.53 4.75 9.81
CA ILE A 221 1.24 5.04 11.07
C ILE A 221 1.42 3.77 11.93
N TYR A 222 0.56 2.78 11.74
CA TYR A 222 0.60 1.51 12.47
C TYR A 222 1.46 0.43 11.78
N GLY A 223 1.98 0.69 10.57
CA GLY A 223 2.90 -0.24 9.88
C GLY A 223 2.30 -1.59 9.49
N GLN A 224 0.97 -1.70 9.34
CA GLN A 224 0.29 -2.99 9.20
C GLN A 224 0.09 -3.47 7.75
N GLY A 225 0.23 -2.59 6.75
CA GLY A 225 -0.20 -2.86 5.37
C GLY A 225 0.44 -4.12 4.74
N ILE A 226 1.77 -4.23 4.80
CA ILE A 226 2.48 -5.39 4.23
C ILE A 226 2.09 -6.69 4.94
N THR A 227 2.00 -6.66 6.28
CA THR A 227 1.60 -7.82 7.07
C THR A 227 0.19 -8.28 6.74
N MET A 228 -0.74 -7.35 6.53
CA MET A 228 -2.11 -7.70 6.11
C MET A 228 -2.13 -8.30 4.71
N ALA A 229 -1.43 -7.70 3.73
CA ALA A 229 -1.32 -8.28 2.40
C ALA A 229 -0.69 -9.69 2.42
N LEU A 230 0.29 -9.95 3.28
CA LEU A 230 0.87 -11.28 3.45
C LEU A 230 -0.11 -12.30 4.05
N LYS A 231 -1.01 -11.87 4.96
CA LYS A 231 -2.08 -12.74 5.48
C LYS A 231 -3.08 -13.12 4.38
N ASP A 232 -3.44 -12.18 3.51
CA ASP A 232 -4.31 -12.45 2.36
C ASP A 232 -3.65 -13.48 1.42
N LEU A 233 -2.36 -13.30 1.14
CA LEU A 233 -1.58 -14.24 0.33
C LEU A 233 -1.47 -15.63 0.96
N GLN A 234 -1.38 -15.74 2.29
CA GLN A 234 -1.39 -17.04 2.97
C GLN A 234 -2.71 -17.78 2.78
N LYS A 235 -3.85 -17.07 2.84
CA LYS A 235 -5.17 -17.66 2.55
C LYS A 235 -5.27 -18.08 1.09
N LEU A 236 -4.84 -17.23 0.17
CA LEU A 236 -4.82 -17.55 -1.26
C LEU A 236 -3.93 -18.77 -1.56
N LYS A 237 -2.73 -18.85 -0.96
CA LYS A 237 -1.85 -20.02 -1.09
C LYS A 237 -2.54 -21.29 -0.62
N THR A 238 -3.16 -21.24 0.56
CA THR A 238 -3.85 -22.39 1.16
C THR A 238 -5.00 -22.86 0.29
N LEU A 239 -5.72 -21.93 -0.35
CA LEU A 239 -6.68 -22.25 -1.38
C LEU A 239 -5.95 -22.97 -2.53
N LEU A 240 -5.06 -22.29 -3.26
CA LEU A 240 -4.42 -22.82 -4.47
C LEU A 240 -3.69 -24.18 -4.32
N GLU A 241 -3.33 -24.60 -3.11
CA GLU A 241 -2.75 -25.92 -2.81
C GLU A 241 -3.77 -27.08 -2.75
N GLN A 242 -5.08 -26.80 -2.78
CA GLN A 242 -6.13 -27.82 -2.82
C GLN A 242 -6.22 -28.47 -4.21
N LYS A 243 -6.37 -29.80 -4.24
CA LYS A 243 -6.29 -30.61 -5.48
C LYS A 243 -7.46 -30.44 -6.45
N GLU A 244 -8.63 -30.03 -5.96
CA GLU A 244 -9.87 -29.88 -6.75
C GLU A 244 -10.53 -28.54 -6.41
N ILE A 245 -9.96 -27.45 -6.91
CA ILE A 245 -10.59 -26.13 -6.80
C ILE A 245 -11.42 -25.86 -8.03
N ASP A 246 -12.70 -25.56 -7.81
CA ASP A 246 -13.46 -24.74 -8.74
C ASP A 246 -13.30 -23.26 -8.38
N PHE A 247 -13.28 -22.41 -9.40
CA PHE A 247 -13.37 -20.97 -9.22
C PHE A 247 -14.82 -20.50 -9.37
N ALA A 248 -15.78 -21.33 -8.92
CA ALA A 248 -17.21 -21.03 -9.06
C ALA A 248 -17.61 -19.82 -8.20
N PRO A 249 -18.73 -19.14 -8.54
CA PRO A 249 -19.23 -17.97 -7.80
C PRO A 249 -19.31 -18.17 -6.28
N ALA A 250 -19.82 -19.32 -5.81
CA ALA A 250 -19.98 -19.59 -4.38
C ALA A 250 -18.62 -19.71 -3.66
N THR A 251 -17.66 -20.40 -4.28
CA THR A 251 -16.29 -20.57 -3.76
C THR A 251 -15.56 -19.23 -3.68
N MET A 252 -15.64 -18.42 -4.74
CA MET A 252 -15.02 -17.09 -4.77
C MET A 252 -15.69 -16.12 -3.79
N ALA A 253 -17.02 -16.13 -3.67
CA ALA A 253 -17.73 -15.34 -2.67
C ALA A 253 -17.32 -15.70 -1.24
N HIS A 254 -17.17 -16.99 -0.95
CA HIS A 254 -16.73 -17.46 0.37
C HIS A 254 -15.31 -17.00 0.68
N LEU A 255 -14.39 -17.16 -0.27
CA LEU A 255 -13.00 -16.72 -0.07
C LEU A 255 -12.92 -15.20 0.08
N GLN A 256 -13.61 -14.44 -0.76
CA GLN A 256 -13.57 -12.98 -0.71
C GLN A 256 -14.03 -12.42 0.64
N LYS A 257 -14.95 -13.10 1.34
CA LYS A 257 -15.39 -12.76 2.70
C LYS A 257 -14.33 -13.04 3.76
N GLN A 258 -13.43 -13.97 3.48
CA GLN A 258 -12.35 -14.31 4.39
C GLN A 258 -11.15 -13.40 4.21
N ILE A 259 -10.95 -12.80 3.04
CA ILE A 259 -9.89 -11.81 2.77
C ILE A 259 -10.31 -10.49 3.43
#